data_AF-A0A7V1IFI8-F1
#
_entry.id   AF-A0A7V1IFI8-F1
#
_cell.length_a   1.000
_cell.length_b   1.000
_cell.length_c   1.000
_cell.angle_alpha   90.00
_cell.angle_beta   90.00
_cell.angle_gamma   90.00
#
_symmetry.space_group_name_H-M   'P 1'
#
loop_
_entity.id
_entity.type
_entity.pdbx_description
1 polymer ?
#
loop_
_entity_poly.entity_id
_entity_poly.type
_entity_poly.pdbx_seq_one_letter_code
_entity_poly.pdbx_strand_id
1 'polypeptide(L)'
;MKTNSSSTLQRWSLGILLMGGLLALPVPSPAQQADVQAAVPVLDSLGTNGDTATVIKTPEGQQPFRRAKVKFFTADYATLRYGPGLVQLEIYALIDRGSLAVEDEDSTQLASYQITFRIYHADSLITGDSWVRYDRSLTSEQRRPGQKIPELIKYVVRPGKYRLEVEVADLVGHVFRRDVYPVEVKAYDEDHLTLSDMIIASRIEKPTGDAGEFDHNGLLVLPNAERMFGAGSPQLFYYLELYHLSTGEGDRYVVKRRVLNDVGEEVKVLK
;
A
#
# COMPACT_ATOMS: atom_id res chain seq x y z
N MET A 1 7.09 -0.20 53.89
CA MET A 1 6.74 -1.37 53.06
C MET A 1 6.16 -0.82 51.76
N LYS A 2 6.87 -1.02 50.63
CA LYS A 2 6.62 -0.33 49.36
C LYS A 2 5.37 -0.86 48.65
N THR A 3 4.50 0.03 48.21
CA THR A 3 3.41 -0.24 47.26
C THR A 3 3.95 -0.11 45.84
N ASN A 4 3.92 -1.19 45.06
CA ASN A 4 4.20 -1.17 43.63
C ASN A 4 2.90 -0.84 42.87
N SER A 5 2.81 0.37 42.31
CA SER A 5 1.85 0.68 41.25
C SER A 5 2.51 0.39 39.90
N SER A 6 2.04 -0.63 39.21
CA SER A 6 2.33 -0.87 37.80
C SER A 6 1.57 0.16 36.97
N SER A 7 2.27 1.18 36.44
CA SER A 7 1.69 2.10 35.46
C SER A 7 1.76 1.47 34.07
N THR A 8 0.60 1.06 33.56
CA THR A 8 0.41 0.64 32.17
C THR A 8 0.48 1.87 31.26
N LEU A 9 1.57 2.04 30.51
CA LEU A 9 1.68 3.05 29.46
C LEU A 9 0.88 2.60 28.24
N GLN A 10 -0.28 3.21 28.00
CA GLN A 10 -1.01 3.08 26.72
C GLN A 10 -0.39 4.02 25.68
N ARG A 11 0.02 3.46 24.54
CA ARG A 11 0.63 4.15 23.39
C ARG A 11 -0.46 4.58 22.39
N TRP A 12 -0.31 5.77 21.81
CA TRP A 12 -1.24 6.34 20.81
C TRP A 12 -0.52 6.53 19.46
N SER A 13 -1.20 6.24 18.35
CA SER A 13 -0.83 6.67 17.00
C SER A 13 -1.73 7.85 16.59
N LEU A 14 -1.14 8.89 15.99
CA LEU A 14 -1.87 10.04 15.48
C LEU A 14 -1.67 10.13 13.95
N GLY A 15 -2.72 9.82 13.19
CA GLY A 15 -2.76 10.10 11.75
C GLY A 15 -3.00 11.58 11.52
N ILE A 16 -2.00 12.30 10.99
CA ILE A 16 -2.13 13.73 10.68
C ILE A 16 -2.49 13.89 9.20
N LEU A 17 -3.75 14.27 8.93
CA LEU A 17 -4.18 14.80 7.63
C LEU A 17 -3.92 16.30 7.60
N LEU A 18 -3.09 16.79 6.68
CA LEU A 18 -2.92 18.23 6.44
C LEU A 18 -3.09 18.55 4.95
N MET A 19 -4.35 18.56 4.51
CA MET A 19 -4.78 19.50 3.46
C MET A 19 -4.74 20.92 4.02
N GLY A 20 -4.77 21.96 3.17
CA GLY A 20 -4.74 23.38 3.57
C GLY A 20 -5.92 23.87 4.41
N GLY A 21 -6.11 23.28 5.60
CA GLY A 21 -7.15 23.51 6.59
C GLY A 21 -7.02 22.43 7.68
N LEU A 22 -6.65 22.84 8.89
CA LEU A 22 -6.38 21.96 10.04
C LEU A 22 -7.67 21.20 10.42
N LEU A 23 -7.70 19.88 10.27
CA LEU A 23 -8.72 19.02 10.86
C LEU A 23 -8.02 17.96 11.72
N ALA A 24 -7.90 18.23 13.01
CA ALA A 24 -7.54 17.22 13.98
C ALA A 24 -8.70 16.22 14.10
N LEU A 25 -8.46 14.96 13.76
CA LEU A 25 -9.41 13.89 14.04
C LEU A 25 -9.23 13.40 15.49
N PRO A 26 -10.33 13.04 16.17
CA PRO A 26 -10.24 12.43 17.49
C PRO A 26 -9.49 11.10 17.39
N VAL A 27 -8.67 10.82 18.40
CA VAL A 27 -7.89 9.59 18.49
C VAL A 27 -8.87 8.42 18.66
N PRO A 28 -8.80 7.36 17.82
CA PRO A 28 -9.67 6.20 17.96
C PRO A 28 -9.40 5.49 19.29
N SER A 29 -10.44 4.89 19.85
CA SER A 29 -10.35 4.18 21.13
C SER A 29 -9.46 2.92 21.01
N PRO A 30 -8.84 2.46 22.11
CA PRO A 30 -8.02 1.23 22.11
C PRO A 30 -8.73 -0.01 21.55
N ALA A 31 -10.06 -0.08 21.68
CA ALA A 31 -10.87 -1.16 21.12
C ALA A 31 -10.97 -1.11 19.58
N GLN A 32 -11.01 0.09 18.99
CA GLN A 32 -11.04 0.27 17.54
C GLN A 32 -9.67 -0.01 16.89
N GLN A 33 -8.58 0.15 17.63
CA GLN A 33 -7.23 -0.19 17.16
C GLN A 33 -6.93 -1.70 17.24
N ALA A 34 -7.53 -2.40 18.22
CA ALA A 34 -7.35 -3.84 18.39
C ALA A 34 -8.08 -4.66 17.29
N ASP A 35 -9.23 -4.20 16.81
CA ASP A 35 -9.98 -4.88 15.73
C ASP A 35 -9.29 -4.78 14.35
N VAL A 36 -8.53 -3.71 14.10
CA VAL A 36 -7.75 -3.53 12.85
C VAL A 36 -6.49 -4.40 12.83
N GLN A 37 -5.94 -4.74 14.01
CA GLN A 37 -4.73 -5.57 14.16
C GLN A 37 -5.00 -7.08 14.04
N ALA A 38 -6.25 -7.52 14.00
CA ALA A 38 -6.61 -8.94 14.06
C ALA A 38 -6.54 -9.69 12.71
N ALA A 39 -6.30 -9.01 11.58
CA ALA A 39 -6.47 -9.61 10.25
C ALA A 39 -5.17 -9.82 9.44
N VAL A 40 -3.99 -9.39 9.92
CA VAL A 40 -2.75 -9.53 9.15
C VAL A 40 -1.85 -10.61 9.77
N PRO A 41 -1.50 -11.68 9.03
CA PRO A 41 -0.64 -12.73 9.56
C PRO A 41 0.74 -12.18 9.88
N VAL A 42 1.16 -12.31 11.14
CA VAL A 42 2.52 -12.01 11.57
C VAL A 42 3.44 -13.13 11.09
N LEU A 43 4.40 -12.82 10.22
CA LEU A 43 5.38 -13.78 9.72
C LEU A 43 6.50 -13.99 10.76
N ASP A 44 6.18 -14.69 11.85
CA ASP A 44 7.09 -14.83 13.01
C ASP A 44 7.86 -16.15 13.09
N SER A 45 7.78 -16.99 12.06
CA SER A 45 8.68 -18.12 11.91
C SER A 45 9.02 -18.32 10.45
N LEU A 46 10.27 -18.71 10.16
CA LEU A 46 10.71 -19.28 8.89
C LEU A 46 10.05 -20.65 8.64
N GLY A 47 8.73 -20.73 8.86
CA GLY A 47 7.89 -21.85 8.48
C GLY A 47 7.65 -21.73 6.99
N THR A 48 8.23 -22.67 6.24
CA THR A 48 7.92 -22.92 4.83
C THR A 48 6.46 -23.38 4.71
N ASN A 49 5.51 -22.45 4.82
CA ASN A 49 4.17 -22.70 4.32
C ASN A 49 4.27 -22.60 2.79
N GLY A 50 4.28 -23.79 2.20
CA GLY A 50 4.76 -24.06 0.86
C GLY A 50 4.08 -23.29 -0.27
N ASP A 51 4.87 -23.05 -1.30
CA ASP A 51 4.60 -23.37 -2.72
C ASP A 51 3.23 -23.03 -3.36
N THR A 52 2.39 -22.21 -2.75
CA THR A 52 1.05 -21.87 -3.29
C THR A 52 0.88 -20.43 -3.73
N ALA A 53 1.96 -19.69 -3.96
CA ALA A 53 1.87 -18.52 -4.85
C ALA A 53 1.91 -19.02 -6.30
N THR A 54 0.82 -19.69 -6.71
CA THR A 54 0.64 -20.34 -8.02
C THR A 54 1.22 -19.46 -9.12
N VAL A 55 2.28 -19.92 -9.79
CA VAL A 55 2.66 -19.40 -11.12
C VAL A 55 1.39 -19.40 -11.95
N ILE A 56 1.10 -18.35 -12.73
CA ILE A 56 -0.08 -18.33 -13.60
C ILE A 56 -0.07 -19.63 -14.42
N LYS A 57 -0.93 -20.58 -14.04
CA LYS A 57 -1.04 -21.87 -14.71
C LYS A 57 -2.02 -21.65 -15.84
N THR A 58 -1.57 -21.85 -17.08
CA THR A 58 -2.47 -21.93 -18.22
C THR A 58 -3.41 -23.11 -17.99
N PRO A 59 -4.74 -22.90 -17.90
CA PRO A 59 -5.70 -24.00 -17.85
C PRO A 59 -5.51 -24.92 -19.05
N GLU A 60 -5.70 -26.22 -18.85
CA GLU A 60 -5.54 -27.23 -19.91
C GLU A 60 -6.45 -26.88 -21.11
N GLY A 61 -5.86 -26.73 -22.29
CA GLY A 61 -6.59 -26.33 -23.52
C GLY A 61 -6.64 -24.82 -23.81
N GLN A 62 -6.10 -23.95 -22.95
CA GLN A 62 -5.98 -22.52 -23.24
C GLN A 62 -4.61 -22.13 -23.83
N GLN A 63 -4.55 -20.98 -24.51
CA GLN A 63 -3.29 -20.46 -25.02
C GLN A 63 -2.33 -20.11 -23.87
N PRO A 64 -1.02 -20.38 -24.02
CA PRO A 64 -0.05 -20.01 -23.01
C PRO A 64 0.04 -18.50 -22.87
N PHE A 65 0.22 -18.02 -21.63
CA PHE A 65 0.46 -16.60 -21.38
C PHE A 65 1.78 -16.16 -22.00
N ARG A 66 1.74 -15.08 -22.77
CA ARG A 66 2.95 -14.46 -23.35
C ARG A 66 3.34 -13.22 -22.58
N ARG A 67 4.64 -12.92 -22.52
CA ARG A 67 5.09 -11.68 -21.89
C ARG A 67 4.57 -10.47 -22.67
N ALA A 68 3.93 -9.52 -22.00
CA ALA A 68 3.47 -8.28 -22.60
C ALA A 68 4.65 -7.42 -23.06
N LYS A 69 4.51 -6.83 -24.26
CA LYS A 69 5.50 -5.91 -24.84
C LYS A 69 5.43 -4.52 -24.21
N VAL A 70 4.23 -4.11 -23.79
CA VAL A 70 3.96 -2.82 -23.17
C VAL A 70 3.71 -3.04 -21.67
N LYS A 71 4.21 -2.13 -20.83
CA LYS A 71 3.93 -2.13 -19.40
C LYS A 71 2.50 -1.61 -19.18
N PHE A 72 1.71 -2.34 -18.40
CA PHE A 72 0.29 -2.04 -18.16
C PHE A 72 -0.06 -2.03 -16.66
N PHE A 73 0.95 -2.00 -15.80
CA PHE A 73 0.77 -1.72 -14.39
C PHE A 73 2.04 -1.08 -13.84
N THR A 74 1.92 -0.35 -12.73
CA THR A 74 3.07 0.13 -11.94
C THR A 74 2.86 -0.27 -10.49
N ALA A 75 3.93 -0.65 -9.79
CA ALA A 75 3.88 -0.99 -8.37
C ALA A 75 4.91 -0.19 -7.59
N ASP A 76 4.60 0.05 -6.33
CA ASP A 76 5.45 0.74 -5.37
C ASP A 76 5.05 0.27 -3.94
N TYR A 77 5.83 0.65 -2.94
CA TYR A 77 5.63 0.19 -1.57
C TYR A 77 5.92 1.27 -0.54
N ALA A 78 5.35 1.10 0.65
CA ALA A 78 5.64 1.89 1.83
C ALA A 78 5.72 0.99 3.06
N THR A 79 6.50 1.40 4.05
CA THR A 79 6.54 0.76 5.36
C THR A 79 5.86 1.63 6.42
N LEU A 80 5.12 0.99 7.32
CA LEU A 80 4.49 1.59 8.49
C LEU A 80 4.82 0.77 9.73
N ARG A 81 4.84 1.39 10.90
CA ARG A 81 5.08 0.67 12.15
C ARG A 81 3.86 -0.18 12.49
N TYR A 82 4.07 -1.48 12.67
CA TYR A 82 2.99 -2.39 13.10
C TYR A 82 3.00 -2.59 14.62
N GLY A 83 4.16 -2.95 15.17
CA GLY A 83 4.35 -3.22 16.59
C GLY A 83 5.82 -3.41 16.94
N PRO A 84 6.14 -3.80 18.19
CA PRO A 84 7.52 -3.97 18.63
C PRO A 84 8.32 -4.90 17.72
N GLY A 85 9.30 -4.35 17.00
CA GLY A 85 10.15 -5.10 16.07
C GLY A 85 9.43 -5.65 14.81
N LEU A 86 8.20 -5.19 14.53
CA LEU A 86 7.38 -5.60 13.40
C LEU A 86 6.98 -4.40 12.56
N VAL A 87 7.03 -4.60 11.25
CA VAL A 87 6.78 -3.57 10.23
C VAL A 87 5.67 -4.04 9.31
N GLN A 88 4.69 -3.17 9.07
CA GLN A 88 3.71 -3.36 8.02
C GLN A 88 4.32 -2.90 6.70
N LEU A 89 4.52 -3.83 5.78
CA LEU A 89 4.89 -3.58 4.41
C LEU A 89 3.62 -3.51 3.56
N GLU A 90 3.32 -2.32 3.06
CA GLU A 90 2.21 -2.10 2.13
C GLU A 90 2.73 -2.05 0.70
N ILE A 91 2.15 -2.87 -0.16
CA ILE A 91 2.51 -2.94 -1.58
C ILE A 91 1.27 -2.58 -2.37
N TYR A 92 1.40 -1.55 -3.20
CA TYR A 92 0.33 -1.07 -4.04
C TYR A 92 0.69 -1.21 -5.51
N ALA A 93 -0.29 -1.62 -6.31
CA ALA A 93 -0.19 -1.70 -7.75
C ALA A 93 -1.32 -0.91 -8.41
N LEU A 94 -1.00 -0.15 -9.45
CA LEU A 94 -1.96 0.54 -10.29
C LEU A 94 -2.01 -0.17 -11.64
N ILE A 95 -3.13 -0.82 -11.93
CA ILE A 95 -3.36 -1.52 -13.21
C ILE A 95 -3.95 -0.55 -14.22
N ASP A 96 -3.40 -0.50 -15.42
CA ASP A 96 -3.89 0.34 -16.51
C ASP A 96 -5.16 -0.25 -17.08
N ARG A 97 -6.31 0.24 -16.62
CA ARG A 97 -7.62 -0.28 -17.02
C ARG A 97 -7.78 -0.32 -18.54
N GLY A 98 -7.40 0.75 -19.23
CA GLY A 98 -7.50 0.84 -20.69
C GLY A 98 -6.57 -0.10 -21.47
N SER A 99 -5.60 -0.73 -20.81
CA SER A 99 -4.63 -1.66 -21.44
C SER A 99 -5.04 -3.13 -21.33
N LEU A 100 -6.06 -3.45 -20.52
CA LEU A 100 -6.60 -4.80 -20.39
C LEU A 100 -7.50 -5.13 -21.58
N ALA A 101 -7.35 -6.34 -22.12
CA ALA A 101 -8.28 -6.89 -23.08
C ALA A 101 -9.65 -7.12 -22.42
N VAL A 102 -10.69 -7.09 -23.26
CA VAL A 102 -12.08 -7.25 -22.83
C VAL A 102 -12.77 -8.28 -23.71
N GLU A 103 -13.73 -8.98 -23.10
CA GLU A 103 -14.71 -9.80 -23.78
C GLU A 103 -16.11 -9.20 -23.60
N ASP A 104 -16.99 -9.39 -24.59
CA ASP A 104 -18.37 -8.93 -24.51
C ASP A 104 -19.22 -9.98 -23.77
N GLU A 105 -19.85 -9.59 -22.66
CA GLU A 105 -20.73 -10.41 -21.81
C GLU A 105 -22.07 -9.67 -21.61
N ASP A 106 -23.17 -10.20 -22.17
CA ASP A 106 -24.54 -9.71 -21.95
C ASP A 106 -24.69 -8.18 -21.98
N SER A 107 -24.24 -7.53 -23.06
CA SER A 107 -24.22 -6.07 -23.27
C SER A 107 -23.24 -5.27 -22.41
N THR A 108 -22.37 -5.93 -21.67
CA THR A 108 -21.26 -5.34 -20.91
C THR A 108 -19.92 -5.81 -21.46
N GLN A 109 -18.86 -5.05 -21.17
CA GLN A 109 -17.49 -5.46 -21.43
C GLN A 109 -16.84 -5.90 -20.12
N LEU A 110 -16.30 -7.10 -20.11
CA LEU A 110 -15.61 -7.69 -18.98
C LEU A 110 -14.10 -7.74 -19.26
N ALA A 111 -13.32 -7.06 -18.43
CA ALA A 111 -11.89 -7.35 -18.31
C ALA A 111 -11.68 -8.26 -17.09
N SER A 112 -10.75 -9.20 -17.20
CA SER A 112 -10.32 -10.01 -16.06
C SER A 112 -8.80 -10.10 -16.01
N TYR A 113 -8.25 -9.97 -14.80
CA TYR A 113 -6.82 -10.11 -14.57
C TYR A 113 -6.56 -10.87 -13.27
N GLN A 114 -5.46 -11.61 -13.24
CA GLN A 114 -4.89 -12.15 -12.03
C GLN A 114 -3.72 -11.27 -11.60
N ILE A 115 -3.68 -10.89 -10.33
CA ILE A 115 -2.53 -10.24 -9.72
C ILE A 115 -1.89 -11.19 -8.71
N THR A 116 -0.56 -11.17 -8.65
CA THR A 116 0.22 -11.97 -7.71
C THR A 116 1.33 -11.12 -7.10
N PHE A 117 1.40 -11.14 -5.77
CA PHE A 117 2.48 -10.53 -4.99
C PHE A 117 3.30 -11.64 -4.34
N ARG A 118 4.63 -11.55 -4.39
CA ARG A 118 5.53 -12.50 -3.73
C ARG A 118 6.65 -11.75 -3.02
N ILE A 119 6.89 -12.10 -1.76
CA ILE A 119 7.99 -11.57 -0.96
C ILE A 119 9.02 -12.67 -0.74
N TYR A 120 10.25 -12.37 -1.12
CA TYR A 120 11.40 -13.24 -0.91
C TYR A 120 12.36 -12.61 0.09
N HIS A 121 12.98 -13.44 0.92
CA HIS A 121 14.15 -13.08 1.72
C HIS A 121 15.32 -13.93 1.24
N ALA A 122 16.37 -13.27 0.76
CA ALA A 122 17.34 -13.89 -0.14
C ALA A 122 16.61 -14.59 -1.33
N ASP A 123 16.81 -15.89 -1.49
CA ASP A 123 16.18 -16.68 -2.57
C ASP A 123 14.98 -17.51 -2.11
N SER A 124 14.59 -17.41 -0.84
CA SER A 124 13.46 -18.15 -0.28
C SER A 124 12.18 -17.32 -0.35
N LEU A 125 11.11 -17.90 -0.91
CA LEU A 125 9.77 -17.33 -0.84
C LEU A 125 9.31 -17.35 0.63
N ILE A 126 9.01 -16.19 1.18
CA ILE A 126 8.50 -16.04 2.54
C ILE A 126 6.98 -16.10 2.53
N THR A 127 6.35 -15.36 1.61
CA THR A 127 4.91 -15.33 1.46
C THR A 127 4.53 -14.85 0.06
N GLY A 128 3.30 -15.11 -0.35
CA GLY A 128 2.73 -14.50 -1.52
C GLY A 128 1.25 -14.80 -1.65
N ASP A 129 0.53 -13.85 -2.24
CA ASP A 129 -0.91 -13.89 -2.42
C ASP A 129 -1.24 -13.65 -3.88
N SER A 130 -2.34 -14.27 -4.32
CA SER A 130 -2.83 -14.07 -5.67
C SER A 130 -4.35 -14.16 -5.72
N TRP A 131 -4.96 -13.27 -6.49
CA TRP A 131 -6.40 -13.27 -6.72
C TRP A 131 -6.72 -12.82 -8.14
N VAL A 132 -7.93 -13.16 -8.57
CA VAL A 132 -8.51 -12.73 -9.84
C VAL A 132 -9.47 -11.57 -9.60
N ARG A 133 -9.41 -10.58 -10.47
CA ARG A 133 -10.30 -9.41 -10.50
C ARG A 133 -11.11 -9.42 -11.78
N TYR A 134 -12.35 -8.99 -11.65
CA TYR A 134 -13.30 -8.83 -12.73
C TYR A 134 -13.73 -7.38 -12.76
N ASP A 135 -13.42 -6.68 -13.85
CA ASP A 135 -13.74 -5.28 -14.06
C ASP A 135 -14.78 -5.16 -15.16
N ARG A 136 -16.04 -4.97 -14.74
CA ARG A 136 -17.18 -4.79 -15.63
C ARG A 136 -17.37 -3.32 -15.99
N SER A 137 -17.60 -3.07 -17.27
CA SER A 137 -17.97 -1.75 -17.80
C SER A 137 -19.16 -1.88 -18.74
N LEU A 138 -20.11 -0.94 -18.68
CA LEU A 138 -21.29 -0.94 -19.53
C LEU A 138 -20.97 -0.50 -20.96
N THR A 139 -19.96 0.37 -21.14
CA THR A 139 -19.54 0.83 -22.47
C THR A 139 -18.03 1.04 -22.55
N SER A 140 -17.47 0.97 -23.77
CA SER A 140 -16.08 1.30 -24.05
C SER A 140 -15.72 2.75 -23.67
N GLU A 141 -16.67 3.67 -23.72
CA GLU A 141 -16.51 5.07 -23.30
C GLU A 141 -16.25 5.24 -21.79
N GLN A 142 -16.63 4.25 -20.99
CA GLN A 142 -16.33 4.20 -19.55
C GLN A 142 -14.90 3.74 -19.27
N ARG A 143 -14.18 3.15 -20.25
CA ARG A 143 -12.77 2.73 -20.17
C ARG A 143 -11.86 3.77 -20.82
N ARG A 144 -11.76 4.95 -20.20
CA ARG A 144 -10.93 6.03 -20.75
C ARG A 144 -9.44 5.76 -20.51
N PRO A 145 -8.56 6.14 -21.45
CA PRO A 145 -7.12 6.16 -21.20
C PRO A 145 -6.79 6.92 -19.91
N GLY A 146 -5.88 6.37 -19.11
CA GLY A 146 -5.45 6.96 -17.84
C GLY A 146 -6.24 6.51 -16.61
N GLN A 147 -7.36 5.81 -16.76
CA GLN A 147 -8.02 5.16 -15.61
C GLN A 147 -7.15 4.01 -15.08
N LYS A 148 -7.02 3.95 -13.75
CA LYS A 148 -6.26 2.92 -13.04
C LYS A 148 -7.16 2.14 -12.10
N ILE A 149 -6.88 0.85 -11.92
CA ILE A 149 -7.48 0.03 -10.87
C ILE A 149 -6.42 -0.14 -9.78
N PRO A 150 -6.63 0.43 -8.59
CA PRO A 150 -5.68 0.26 -7.49
C PRO A 150 -5.86 -1.12 -6.84
N GLU A 151 -4.74 -1.78 -6.58
CA GLU A 151 -4.65 -2.98 -5.74
C GLU A 151 -3.71 -2.65 -4.59
N LEU A 152 -4.00 -3.19 -3.40
CA LEU A 152 -3.21 -3.01 -2.20
C LEU A 152 -3.17 -4.33 -1.43
N ILE A 153 -1.98 -4.71 -0.97
CA ILE A 153 -1.78 -5.79 -0.03
C ILE A 153 -0.85 -5.35 1.10
N LYS A 154 -1.12 -5.87 2.30
CA LYS A 154 -0.36 -5.57 3.52
C LYS A 154 0.24 -6.86 4.07
N TYR A 155 1.52 -6.84 4.37
CA TYR A 155 2.21 -7.92 5.07
C TYR A 155 2.85 -7.41 6.35
N VAL A 156 2.91 -8.23 7.39
CA VAL A 156 3.67 -7.92 8.60
C VAL A 156 4.98 -8.71 8.56
N VAL A 157 6.09 -7.98 8.51
CA VAL A 157 7.44 -8.53 8.34
C VAL A 157 8.39 -7.95 9.39
N ARG A 158 9.50 -8.66 9.64
CA ARG A 158 10.60 -8.13 10.45
C ARG A 158 11.49 -7.19 9.61
N PRO A 159 12.24 -6.26 10.23
CA PRO A 159 13.25 -5.47 9.54
C PRO A 159 14.24 -6.35 8.78
N GLY A 160 14.59 -5.96 7.56
CA GLY A 160 15.44 -6.77 6.68
C GLY A 160 15.41 -6.32 5.23
N LYS A 161 16.19 -7.04 4.41
CA LYS A 161 16.23 -6.85 2.95
C LYS A 161 15.42 -7.96 2.29
N TYR A 162 14.48 -7.54 1.46
CA TYR A 162 13.56 -8.40 0.75
C TYR A 162 13.63 -8.13 -0.75
N ARG A 163 13.08 -9.07 -1.50
CA ARG A 163 12.81 -8.93 -2.93
C ARG A 163 11.32 -9.12 -3.15
N LEU A 164 10.67 -8.09 -3.64
CA LEU A 164 9.27 -8.10 -4.01
C LEU A 164 9.15 -8.46 -5.49
N GLU A 165 8.30 -9.42 -5.81
CA GLU A 165 7.80 -9.63 -7.17
C GLU A 165 6.33 -9.26 -7.25
N VAL A 166 5.98 -8.47 -8.26
CA VAL A 166 4.58 -8.19 -8.63
C VAL A 166 4.36 -8.70 -10.05
N GLU A 167 3.37 -9.56 -10.22
CA GLU A 167 2.98 -10.13 -11.50
C GLU A 167 1.51 -9.86 -11.77
N VAL A 168 1.20 -9.40 -12.97
CA VAL A 168 -0.17 -9.19 -13.44
C VAL A 168 -0.35 -9.95 -14.75
N ALA A 169 -1.39 -10.78 -14.81
CA ALA A 169 -1.82 -11.48 -16.02
C ALA A 169 -3.18 -10.94 -16.45
N ASP A 170 -3.26 -10.42 -17.67
CA ASP A 170 -4.52 -10.17 -18.36
C ASP A 170 -5.03 -11.51 -18.91
N LEU A 171 -6.11 -12.02 -18.30
CA LEU A 171 -6.63 -13.34 -18.57
C LEU A 171 -7.32 -13.43 -19.93
N VAL A 172 -7.90 -12.33 -20.42
CA VAL A 172 -8.55 -12.26 -21.73
C VAL A 172 -7.49 -12.09 -22.83
N GLY A 173 -6.51 -11.22 -22.60
CA GLY A 173 -5.44 -10.93 -23.57
C GLY A 173 -4.37 -12.03 -23.66
N HIS A 174 -4.40 -12.99 -22.73
CA HIS A 174 -3.37 -14.02 -22.52
C HIS A 174 -1.95 -13.43 -22.47
N VAL A 175 -1.80 -12.28 -21.81
CA VAL A 175 -0.51 -11.61 -21.62
C VAL A 175 -0.22 -11.41 -20.14
N PHE A 176 1.06 -11.44 -19.77
CA PHE A 176 1.48 -11.14 -18.40
C PHE A 176 2.69 -10.21 -18.36
N ARG A 177 2.84 -9.52 -17.23
CA ARG A 177 4.04 -8.74 -16.92
C ARG A 177 4.43 -9.01 -15.47
N ARG A 178 5.74 -9.11 -15.24
CA ARG A 178 6.34 -9.28 -13.92
C ARG A 178 7.41 -8.21 -13.74
N ASP A 179 7.33 -7.48 -12.64
CA ASP A 179 8.34 -6.54 -12.20
C ASP A 179 8.88 -6.97 -10.83
N VAL A 180 10.18 -6.77 -10.60
CA VAL A 180 10.90 -7.20 -9.39
C VAL A 180 11.57 -5.99 -8.75
N TYR A 181 11.36 -5.80 -7.45
CA TYR A 181 11.83 -4.64 -6.70
C TYR A 181 12.66 -5.09 -5.49
N PRO A 182 13.85 -4.49 -5.25
CA PRO A 182 14.48 -4.61 -3.94
C PRO A 182 13.66 -3.81 -2.93
N VAL A 183 13.42 -4.40 -1.75
CA VAL A 183 12.68 -3.77 -0.66
C VAL A 183 13.55 -3.78 0.58
N GLU A 184 13.81 -2.61 1.16
CA GLU A 184 14.50 -2.48 2.43
C GLU A 184 13.49 -2.06 3.50
N VAL A 185 13.29 -2.94 4.49
CA VAL A 185 12.40 -2.71 5.63
C VAL A 185 13.26 -2.35 6.83
N LYS A 186 13.12 -1.11 7.32
CA LYS A 186 13.87 -0.61 8.46
C LYS A 186 13.10 -0.84 9.75
N ALA A 187 13.83 -1.03 10.85
CA ALA A 187 13.22 -1.00 12.17
C ALA A 187 12.71 0.41 12.49
N TYR A 188 11.54 0.51 13.11
CA TYR A 188 11.09 1.74 13.74
C TYR A 188 11.68 1.82 15.15
N ASP A 189 12.12 3.01 15.55
CA ASP A 189 12.52 3.25 16.93
C ASP A 189 11.30 3.07 17.84
N GLU A 190 11.50 2.46 19.01
CA GLU A 190 10.43 2.15 19.95
C GLU A 190 10.19 3.25 20.99
N ASP A 191 11.13 4.17 21.16
CA ASP A 191 11.12 5.16 22.24
C ASP A 191 11.36 6.59 21.73
N HIS A 192 11.80 6.76 20.47
CA HIS A 192 12.05 8.06 19.86
C HIS A 192 11.06 8.38 18.74
N LEU A 193 10.85 9.69 18.55
CA LEU A 193 10.05 10.24 17.47
C LEU A 193 10.50 9.66 16.12
N THR A 194 9.59 8.97 15.45
CA THR A 194 9.86 8.33 14.16
C THR A 194 8.70 8.55 13.20
N LEU A 195 9.00 8.55 11.90
CA LEU A 195 8.02 8.69 10.81
C LEU A 195 7.92 7.38 10.04
N SER A 196 6.73 7.02 9.59
CA SER A 196 6.56 6.00 8.55
C SER A 196 7.22 6.42 7.23
N ASP A 197 7.28 5.50 6.26
CA ASP A 197 7.45 5.94 4.89
C ASP A 197 6.28 6.82 4.46
N MET A 198 6.54 7.68 3.47
CA MET A 198 5.53 8.53 2.89
C MET A 198 4.76 7.78 1.81
N ILE A 199 3.45 7.60 2.01
CA ILE A 199 2.55 7.12 0.96
C ILE A 199 2.20 8.32 0.10
N ILE A 200 2.67 8.30 -1.13
CA ILE A 200 2.25 9.27 -2.13
C ILE A 200 0.88 8.84 -2.68
N ALA A 201 -0.10 9.73 -2.63
CA ALA A 201 -1.49 9.42 -2.91
C ALA A 201 -2.05 10.18 -4.11
N SER A 202 -3.00 9.56 -4.81
CA SER A 202 -3.82 10.19 -5.85
C SER A 202 -4.99 10.95 -5.23
N ARG A 203 -5.46 10.51 -4.06
CA ARG A 203 -6.55 11.11 -3.31
C ARG A 203 -6.48 10.71 -1.84
N ILE A 204 -6.82 11.64 -0.95
CA ILE A 204 -7.05 11.36 0.47
C ILE A 204 -8.36 12.02 0.88
N GLU A 205 -9.29 11.26 1.43
CA GLU A 205 -10.60 11.78 1.88
C GLU A 205 -11.12 11.03 3.10
N LYS A 206 -12.08 11.63 3.80
CA LYS A 206 -12.84 10.89 4.81
C LYS A 206 -13.77 9.92 4.07
N PRO A 207 -13.76 8.63 4.41
CA PRO A 207 -14.62 7.68 3.74
C PRO A 207 -16.09 7.94 4.11
N THR A 208 -16.99 7.82 3.14
CA THR A 208 -18.45 7.88 3.35
C THR A 208 -19.04 6.51 3.70
N GLY A 209 -18.23 5.44 3.61
CA GLY A 209 -18.57 4.07 3.92
C GLY A 209 -17.33 3.30 4.35
N ASP A 210 -17.27 2.00 4.05
CA ASP A 210 -16.07 1.21 4.30
C ASP A 210 -14.96 1.59 3.31
N ALA A 211 -13.79 1.94 3.83
CA ALA A 211 -12.59 2.23 3.03
C ALA A 211 -11.82 0.95 2.65
N GLY A 212 -12.20 -0.21 3.21
CA GLY A 212 -11.60 -1.50 2.94
C GLY A 212 -10.10 -1.51 3.24
N GLU A 213 -9.32 -2.17 2.39
CA GLU A 213 -7.87 -2.25 2.51
C GLU A 213 -7.16 -0.88 2.46
N PHE A 214 -7.82 0.14 1.90
CA PHE A 214 -7.28 1.49 1.74
C PHE A 214 -7.50 2.39 2.97
N ASP A 215 -8.11 1.88 4.05
CA ASP A 215 -8.21 2.63 5.31
C ASP A 215 -6.84 2.85 5.95
N HIS A 216 -6.57 4.09 6.32
CA HIS A 216 -5.40 4.52 7.05
C HIS A 216 -5.80 5.45 8.19
N ASN A 217 -6.10 4.87 9.35
CA ASN A 217 -6.53 5.58 10.54
C ASN A 217 -7.79 6.43 10.29
N GLY A 218 -8.80 5.84 9.63
CA GLY A 218 -10.09 6.50 9.36
C GLY A 218 -10.09 7.44 8.14
N LEU A 219 -9.07 7.31 7.28
CA LEU A 219 -8.95 8.04 6.02
C LEU A 219 -8.88 7.03 4.88
N LEU A 220 -9.62 7.30 3.81
CA LEU A 220 -9.42 6.62 2.53
C LEU A 220 -8.18 7.22 1.87
N VAL A 221 -7.11 6.44 1.80
CA VAL A 221 -5.86 6.84 1.13
C VAL A 221 -5.70 5.99 -0.12
N LEU A 222 -5.92 6.59 -1.29
CA LEU A 222 -5.69 5.91 -2.57
C LEU A 222 -4.26 6.19 -3.04
N PRO A 223 -3.37 5.19 -3.08
CA PRO A 223 -1.98 5.40 -3.44
C PRO A 223 -1.81 5.83 -4.90
N ASN A 224 -0.68 6.48 -5.19
CA ASN A 224 -0.22 6.81 -6.54
C ASN A 224 1.13 6.13 -6.80
N ALA A 225 1.10 4.86 -7.20
CA ALA A 225 2.29 4.06 -7.48
C ALA A 225 3.20 4.66 -8.56
N GLU A 226 2.62 5.44 -9.50
CA GLU A 226 3.38 6.06 -10.57
C GLU A 226 4.18 7.27 -10.11
N ARG A 227 3.83 7.84 -8.94
CA ARG A 227 4.42 9.07 -8.39
C ARG A 227 4.42 10.23 -9.39
N MET A 228 3.45 10.25 -10.31
CA MET A 228 3.29 11.28 -11.32
C MET A 228 2.28 12.35 -10.86
N PHE A 229 2.69 13.61 -10.97
CA PHE A 229 1.90 14.81 -10.68
C PHE A 229 2.16 15.84 -11.78
N GLY A 230 1.22 16.73 -12.06
CA GLY A 230 1.42 17.70 -13.14
C GLY A 230 0.19 18.54 -13.43
N ALA A 231 0.16 19.19 -14.60
CA ALA A 231 -0.92 20.12 -14.96
C ALA A 231 -2.33 19.50 -14.91
N GLY A 232 -2.44 18.19 -15.16
CA GLY A 232 -3.71 17.44 -15.04
C GLY A 232 -4.09 17.01 -13.62
N SER A 233 -3.14 17.04 -12.68
CA SER A 233 -3.36 16.77 -11.25
C SER A 233 -2.38 17.63 -10.43
N PRO A 234 -2.73 18.92 -10.20
CA PRO A 234 -1.80 19.89 -9.61
C PRO A 234 -1.65 19.74 -8.10
N GLN A 235 -2.44 18.87 -7.48
CA GLN A 235 -2.42 18.63 -6.04
C GLN A 235 -1.56 17.40 -5.73
N LEU A 236 -0.60 17.57 -4.82
CA LEU A 236 0.20 16.49 -4.28
C LEU A 236 -0.41 16.07 -2.95
N PHE A 237 -0.96 14.86 -2.90
CA PHE A 237 -1.41 14.24 -1.66
C PHE A 237 -0.35 13.28 -1.14
N TYR A 238 -0.10 13.33 0.15
CA TYR A 238 0.76 12.37 0.82
C TYR A 238 0.21 12.06 2.21
N TYR A 239 0.45 10.84 2.65
CA TYR A 239 0.13 10.33 3.97
C TYR A 239 1.41 9.83 4.64
N LEU A 240 1.52 10.08 5.93
CA LEU A 240 2.57 9.51 6.77
C LEU A 240 2.07 9.47 8.22
N GLU A 241 2.59 8.52 8.99
CA GLU A 241 2.31 8.40 10.42
C GLU A 241 3.49 8.92 11.24
N LEU A 242 3.17 9.56 12.37
CA LEU A 242 4.14 10.00 13.36
C LEU A 242 3.98 9.13 14.60
N TYR A 243 5.08 8.55 15.06
CA TYR A 243 5.12 7.66 16.22
C TYR A 243 5.89 8.29 17.38
N HIS A 244 5.57 7.83 18.59
CA HIS A 244 6.26 8.21 19.83
C HIS A 244 6.27 9.73 20.07
N LEU A 245 5.15 10.39 19.76
CA LEU A 245 4.92 11.76 20.18
C LEU A 245 4.82 11.79 21.72
N SER A 246 5.77 12.45 22.37
CA SER A 246 5.61 12.86 23.76
C SER A 246 4.48 13.87 23.87
N THR A 247 3.59 13.66 24.85
CA THR A 247 2.41 14.49 25.12
C THR A 247 2.55 15.23 26.45
N GLY A 248 3.78 15.50 26.88
CA GLY A 248 4.06 16.28 28.08
C GLY A 248 3.57 17.73 27.94
N GLU A 249 3.25 18.35 29.07
CA GLU A 249 2.87 19.76 29.09
C GLU A 249 4.02 20.62 28.54
N GLY A 250 3.77 21.31 27.43
CA GLY A 250 4.77 22.15 26.74
C GLY A 250 5.44 21.52 25.51
N ASP A 251 5.19 20.24 25.22
CA ASP A 251 5.73 19.60 24.01
C ASP A 251 5.13 20.21 22.73
N ARG A 252 6.01 20.59 21.80
CA ARG A 252 5.61 21.18 20.52
C ARG A 252 6.33 20.54 19.35
N TYR A 253 5.55 19.99 18.42
CA TYR A 253 6.05 19.43 17.18
C TYR A 253 5.83 20.41 16.02
N VAL A 254 6.77 20.42 15.08
CA VAL A 254 6.69 21.22 13.85
C VAL A 254 7.00 20.32 12.67
N VAL A 255 6.05 20.20 11.74
CA VAL A 255 6.25 19.48 10.48
C VAL A 255 6.79 20.46 9.45
N LYS A 256 8.05 20.28 9.05
CA LYS A 256 8.67 21.03 7.96
C LYS A 256 8.60 20.21 6.67
N ARG A 257 8.16 20.85 5.59
CA ARG A 257 7.87 20.18 4.32
C ARG A 257 8.69 20.83 3.21
N ARG A 258 9.42 20.01 2.48
CA ARG A 258 10.36 20.45 1.44
C ARG A 258 10.20 19.57 0.21
N VAL A 259 10.24 20.21 -0.95
CA VAL A 259 10.38 19.53 -2.24
C VAL A 259 11.83 19.72 -2.66
N LEU A 260 12.49 18.61 -2.95
CA LEU A 260 13.88 18.58 -3.39
C LEU A 260 13.95 18.17 -4.87
N ASN A 261 14.96 18.63 -5.60
CA ASN A 261 15.30 18.09 -6.92
C ASN A 261 16.07 16.77 -6.80
N ASP A 262 16.46 16.20 -7.94
CA ASP A 262 17.19 14.94 -8.07
C ASP A 262 18.61 14.96 -7.47
N VAL A 263 19.20 16.14 -7.30
CA VAL A 263 20.49 16.33 -6.60
C VAL A 263 20.33 16.71 -5.13
N GLY A 264 19.09 16.78 -4.62
CA GLY A 264 18.78 17.03 -3.21
C GLY A 264 18.68 18.51 -2.82
N GLU A 265 18.71 19.44 -3.78
CA GLU A 265 18.53 20.87 -3.53
C GLU A 265 17.05 21.21 -3.32
N GLU A 266 16.79 22.12 -2.39
CA GLU A 266 15.43 22.57 -2.10
C GLU A 266 14.88 23.44 -3.24
N VAL A 267 13.82 22.97 -3.89
CA VAL A 267 13.12 23.72 -4.95
C VAL A 267 11.86 24.42 -4.44
N LYS A 268 11.30 23.95 -3.31
CA LYS A 268 10.11 24.55 -2.69
C LYS A 268 9.95 24.17 -1.22
N VAL A 269 9.63 25.14 -0.37
CA VAL A 269 9.14 24.89 0.99
C VAL A 269 7.61 24.97 0.99
N LEU A 270 6.96 23.94 1.54
CA LEU A 270 5.51 23.93 1.68
C LEU A 270 5.16 24.48 3.07
N LYS A 271 4.42 25.59 3.10
CA LYS A 271 3.93 26.23 4.33
C LYS A 271 2.78 25.45 4.93
#